data_AF-A0A3A4A035-F1
#
_entry.id   AF-A0A3A4A035-F1
#
_cell.length_a   1.000
_cell.length_b   1.000
_cell.length_c   1.000
_cell.angle_alpha   90.00
_cell.angle_beta   90.00
_cell.angle_gamma   90.00
#
_symmetry.space_group_name_H-M   'P 1'
#
loop_
_entity.id
_entity.type
_entity.pdbx_description
1 polymer ?
#
loop_
_entity_poly.entity_id
_entity_poly.type
_entity_poly.pdbx_seq_one_letter_code
_entity_poly.pdbx_strand_id
1 'polypeptide(L)'
;MTSIPRGPRIKDLQHTTRTLGKIRAGVYEGRPKSSETFVITSEFEHLVAAAAEMYGGLAEPYDPQGPGPTQWRVVTDEVALDALLPPGPKDPVSQHYEFWTRGGLQRRCDGQVLDRTGKRCFCKAQWGPYFLDADTGNQACQMITRVNVALPDVPDVGLFLFETHSRNAARELPAIVDLLRAAYGIDVAVPIQLLLTQRSKMIGGRVKHYQVPVLKPRHQLSFGAVAAAQIPAGPPGTPALEAGGERPALAAAPGPDYAELIRRAADREQAARIWSEAYAELRHRPDATAVLSHIKEQADVRLEELEDVGPLWEHIVARFDGTAAELNEAVEQACGHPCEHATLAELRAFAATLPPAPAAQESANASEGQVRRIHAQLRALGITTRAARLAYFQNVIGHQVDSTMALTGEQASRVLDRLEAALRDREADKAREGIDTGSGIAPPSASAPEPEPTASAEPAEADRLEANIRTEAAARGLDADALEAAFLAVTGDRLDRADEPTLDTFLARLTAGHIAPEDPA
;
A
#
# COMPACT_ATOMS: atom_id res chain seq x y z
N MET A 1 27.80 30.72 28.74
CA MET A 1 27.02 30.00 29.77
C MET A 1 27.81 28.78 30.20
N THR A 2 28.26 28.76 31.45
CA THR A 2 29.03 27.65 32.01
C THR A 2 28.11 26.44 32.13
N SER A 3 28.44 25.35 31.44
CA SER A 3 27.73 24.07 31.51
C SER A 3 27.61 23.64 32.97
N ILE A 4 26.37 23.57 33.49
CA ILE A 4 26.11 22.99 34.81
C ILE A 4 26.54 21.51 34.72
N PRO A 5 27.48 21.05 35.55
CA PRO A 5 27.94 19.67 35.50
C PRO A 5 26.75 18.73 35.75
N ARG A 6 26.44 17.89 34.75
CA ARG A 6 25.41 16.85 34.90
C ARG A 6 25.90 15.86 35.96
N GLY A 7 25.05 15.53 36.93
CA GLY A 7 25.35 14.48 37.91
C GLY A 7 25.68 13.13 37.24
N PRO A 8 26.33 12.20 37.95
CA PRO A 8 26.74 10.92 37.37
C PRO A 8 25.52 10.14 36.86
N ARG A 9 25.60 9.68 35.60
CA ARG A 9 24.59 8.83 34.94
C ARG A 9 25.25 7.54 34.45
N ILE A 10 24.48 6.46 34.42
CA ILE A 10 24.87 5.18 33.82
C ILE A 10 25.10 5.41 32.32
N LYS A 11 26.33 5.17 31.84
CA LYS A 11 26.76 5.55 30.49
C LYS A 11 26.37 4.54 29.41
N ASP A 12 26.17 3.29 29.79
CA ASP A 12 25.81 2.15 28.94
C ASP A 12 24.28 1.92 28.85
N LEU A 13 23.49 2.66 29.63
CA LEU A 13 22.04 2.61 29.53
C LEU A 13 21.53 3.67 28.55
N GLN A 14 20.80 3.24 27.53
CA GLN A 14 20.13 4.16 26.60
C GLN A 14 19.06 4.96 27.36
N HIS A 15 19.29 6.27 27.53
CA HIS A 15 18.28 7.16 28.08
C HIS A 15 17.11 7.28 27.10
N THR A 16 15.88 7.16 27.61
CA THR A 16 14.67 7.39 26.82
C THR A 16 13.77 8.38 27.53
N THR A 17 13.18 9.28 26.75
CA THR A 17 12.09 10.14 27.22
C THR A 17 10.82 9.31 27.31
N ARG A 18 9.95 9.64 28.27
CA ARG A 18 8.64 9.02 28.43
C ARG A 18 7.78 9.25 27.18
N THR A 19 7.10 8.21 26.72
CA THR A 19 6.08 8.32 25.67
C THR A 19 4.75 8.66 26.32
N LEU A 20 4.15 9.79 25.96
CA LEU A 20 2.86 10.26 26.47
C LEU A 20 1.68 9.65 25.73
N GLY A 21 1.87 9.32 24.44
CA GLY A 21 0.81 8.84 23.57
C GLY A 21 1.31 8.54 22.17
N LYS A 22 0.37 8.20 21.29
CA LYS A 22 0.64 7.92 19.87
C LYS A 22 -0.15 8.89 18.99
N ILE A 23 0.43 9.22 17.85
CA ILE A 23 -0.23 9.98 16.78
C ILE A 23 -0.31 9.07 15.56
N ARG A 24 -1.49 9.00 14.93
CA ARG A 24 -1.78 8.14 13.77
C ARG A 24 -2.49 8.95 12.68
N ALA A 25 -2.44 8.44 11.45
CA ALA A 25 -3.11 9.01 10.29
C ALA A 25 -4.36 8.20 9.85
N GLY A 26 -4.91 7.38 10.75
CA GLY A 26 -5.99 6.46 10.43
C GLY A 26 -6.74 5.97 11.66
N VAL A 27 -8.00 5.61 11.44
CA VAL A 27 -8.90 5.00 12.42
C VAL A 27 -9.17 3.55 12.07
N TYR A 28 -9.68 2.79 13.03
CA TYR A 28 -10.18 1.46 12.79
C TYR A 28 -11.65 1.36 13.17
N GLU A 29 -12.47 0.99 12.20
CA GLU A 29 -13.94 0.86 12.32
C GLU A 29 -14.34 -0.48 11.68
N GLY A 30 -13.95 -1.61 12.31
CA GLY A 30 -14.07 -2.96 11.75
C GLY A 30 -13.09 -3.26 10.59
N ARG A 31 -12.56 -2.21 9.96
CA ARG A 31 -11.45 -2.25 9.00
C ARG A 31 -10.58 -1.00 9.13
N PRO A 32 -9.28 -1.06 8.77
CA PRO A 32 -8.43 0.12 8.75
C PRO A 32 -8.95 1.13 7.73
N LYS A 33 -9.12 2.39 8.15
CA LYS A 33 -9.60 3.49 7.32
C LYS A 33 -8.68 4.69 7.49
N SER A 34 -8.30 5.31 6.38
CA SER A 34 -7.55 6.58 6.40
C SER A 34 -8.40 7.66 7.06
N SER A 35 -7.80 8.45 7.96
CA SER A 35 -8.47 9.56 8.65
C SER A 35 -8.06 10.85 8.00
N GLU A 36 -8.99 11.76 7.66
CA GLU A 36 -8.67 13.04 7.02
C GLU A 36 -7.67 13.89 7.83
N THR A 37 -7.71 13.74 9.15
CA THR A 37 -6.91 14.43 10.16
C THR A 37 -6.19 13.44 11.08
N PHE A 38 -5.42 13.95 12.05
CA PHE A 38 -4.68 13.11 12.97
C PHE A 38 -5.57 12.46 14.03
N VAL A 39 -5.14 11.29 14.48
CA VAL A 39 -5.72 10.57 15.61
C VAL A 39 -4.68 10.53 16.71
N ILE A 40 -4.97 11.16 17.84
CA ILE A 40 -4.09 11.21 19.01
C ILE A 40 -4.66 10.27 20.07
N THR A 41 -3.84 9.36 20.59
CA THR A 41 -4.24 8.42 21.65
C THR A 41 -3.29 8.49 22.85
N SER A 42 -3.82 8.36 24.06
CA SER A 42 -3.05 8.25 25.30
C SER A 42 -3.79 7.41 26.33
N GLU A 43 -3.08 6.83 27.30
CA GLU A 43 -3.68 6.24 28.49
C GLU A 43 -4.27 7.30 29.44
N PHE A 44 -3.86 8.56 29.30
CA PHE A 44 -4.28 9.67 30.16
C PHE A 44 -5.33 10.54 29.47
N GLU A 45 -6.54 10.56 30.04
CA GLU A 45 -7.67 11.36 29.56
C GLU A 45 -7.31 12.85 29.38
N HIS A 46 -6.67 13.45 30.40
CA HIS A 46 -6.35 14.88 30.38
C HIS A 46 -5.42 15.31 29.24
N LEU A 47 -4.56 14.41 28.74
CA LEU A 47 -3.70 14.69 27.59
C LEU A 47 -4.49 14.72 26.29
N VAL A 48 -5.44 13.81 26.14
CA VAL A 48 -6.32 13.73 24.97
C VAL A 48 -7.33 14.86 24.98
N ALA A 49 -7.88 15.21 26.14
CA ALA A 49 -8.77 16.35 26.30
C ALA A 49 -8.07 17.67 25.95
N ALA A 50 -6.82 17.88 26.40
CA ALA A 50 -6.03 19.05 26.03
C ALA A 50 -5.71 19.09 24.53
N ALA A 51 -5.40 17.93 23.92
CA ALA A 51 -5.21 17.85 22.48
C ALA A 51 -6.51 18.17 21.71
N ALA A 52 -7.68 17.75 22.21
CA ALA A 52 -8.98 18.09 21.64
C ALA A 52 -9.30 19.59 21.75
N GLU A 53 -8.95 20.23 22.86
CA GLU A 53 -9.10 21.68 23.04
C GLU A 53 -8.23 22.46 22.03
N MET A 54 -7.00 22.00 21.79
CA MET A 54 -6.06 22.68 20.91
C MET A 54 -6.31 22.45 19.42
N TYR A 55 -6.63 21.22 19.02
CA TYR A 55 -6.70 20.80 17.62
C TYR A 55 -8.12 20.44 17.15
N GLY A 56 -9.12 20.68 18.00
CA GLY A 56 -10.51 20.29 17.76
C GLY A 56 -10.76 18.80 17.95
N GLY A 57 -12.03 18.41 17.76
CA GLY A 57 -12.52 17.05 17.94
C GLY A 57 -13.08 16.76 19.34
N LEU A 58 -13.41 15.48 19.56
CA LEU A 58 -13.97 14.99 20.82
C LEU A 58 -13.04 13.94 21.45
N ALA A 59 -12.65 14.16 22.70
CA ALA A 59 -11.94 13.16 23.50
C ALA A 59 -12.93 12.08 23.95
N GLU A 60 -12.64 10.83 23.60
CA GLU A 60 -13.51 9.69 23.90
C GLU A 60 -12.70 8.47 24.37
N PRO A 61 -13.31 7.59 25.17
CA PRO A 61 -12.73 6.28 25.47
C PRO A 61 -12.51 5.49 24.18
N TYR A 62 -11.36 4.83 24.09
CA TYR A 62 -10.94 4.09 22.91
C TYR A 62 -10.27 2.78 23.32
N ASP A 63 -10.82 1.67 22.82
CA ASP A 63 -10.22 0.36 23.02
C ASP A 63 -9.34 0.00 21.80
N PRO A 64 -8.01 0.01 21.93
CA PRO A 64 -7.14 -0.34 20.81
C PRO A 64 -7.29 -1.81 20.45
N GLN A 65 -7.22 -2.13 19.15
CA GLN A 65 -7.10 -3.52 18.73
C GLN A 65 -5.85 -4.17 19.30
N GLY A 66 -6.05 -5.24 20.06
CA GLY A 66 -5.00 -6.07 20.63
C GLY A 66 -5.00 -6.09 22.15
N PRO A 67 -4.04 -6.80 22.76
CA PRO A 67 -3.90 -6.84 24.21
C PRO A 67 -3.34 -5.50 24.69
N GLY A 68 -4.21 -4.61 25.17
CA GLY A 68 -3.84 -3.33 25.75
C GLY A 68 -4.92 -2.81 26.70
N PRO A 69 -4.55 -1.93 27.66
CA PRO A 69 -5.56 -1.25 28.46
C PRO A 69 -6.38 -0.31 27.57
N THR A 70 -7.63 -0.06 27.96
CA THR A 70 -8.46 0.99 27.38
C THR A 70 -7.71 2.32 27.45
N GLN A 71 -7.75 3.06 26.35
CA GLN A 71 -7.10 4.35 26.18
C GLN A 71 -8.14 5.44 25.97
N TRP A 72 -7.67 6.67 25.80
CA TRP A 72 -8.44 7.78 25.30
C TRP A 72 -7.96 8.15 23.90
N ARG A 73 -8.86 8.66 23.08
CA ARG A 73 -8.59 9.07 21.71
C ARG A 73 -9.27 10.39 21.40
N VAL A 74 -8.64 11.20 20.56
CA VAL A 74 -9.27 12.29 19.81
C VAL A 74 -8.90 12.14 18.34
N VAL A 75 -9.90 12.30 17.47
CA VAL A 75 -9.69 12.57 16.04
C VAL A 75 -9.76 14.08 15.89
N THR A 76 -8.67 14.71 15.47
CA THR A 76 -8.56 16.18 15.42
C THR A 76 -9.41 16.77 14.31
N ASP A 77 -9.78 18.05 14.40
CA ASP A 77 -10.43 18.76 13.28
C ASP A 77 -9.39 19.34 12.31
N GLU A 78 -8.14 19.53 12.79
CA GLU A 78 -7.04 20.05 12.00
C GLU A 78 -6.18 18.97 11.32
N VAL A 79 -5.70 19.28 10.11
CA VAL A 79 -4.76 18.45 9.34
C VAL A 79 -3.30 18.69 9.72
N ALA A 80 -3.03 19.65 10.59
CA ALA A 80 -1.69 20.05 11.02
C ALA A 80 -1.60 20.05 12.55
N LEU A 81 -0.49 19.56 13.09
CA LEU A 81 -0.16 19.65 14.51
C LEU A 81 1.11 20.48 14.66
N ASP A 82 1.05 21.52 15.49
CA ASP A 82 2.26 22.23 15.91
C ASP A 82 3.04 21.32 16.87
N ALA A 83 4.32 21.09 16.56
CA ALA A 83 5.15 20.13 17.25
C ALA A 83 6.59 20.61 17.38
N LEU A 84 7.35 19.96 18.25
CA LEU A 84 8.79 20.15 18.39
C LEU A 84 9.52 18.83 18.13
N LEU A 85 10.56 18.87 17.31
CA LEU A 85 11.55 17.79 17.30
C LEU A 85 12.39 17.89 18.58
N PRO A 86 12.54 16.80 19.35
CA PRO A 86 13.25 16.84 20.61
C PRO A 86 14.75 17.09 20.42
N PRO A 87 15.39 17.85 21.32
CA PRO A 87 16.84 17.99 21.33
C PRO A 87 17.49 16.71 21.89
N GLY A 88 18.74 16.50 21.51
CA GLY A 88 19.62 15.48 22.04
C GLY A 88 20.19 14.56 20.97
N PRO A 89 21.14 13.70 21.39
CA PRO A 89 21.87 12.82 20.47
C PRO A 89 21.02 11.66 19.94
N LYS A 90 19.88 11.36 20.57
CA LYS A 90 18.99 10.29 20.14
C LYS A 90 18.21 10.74 18.90
N ASP A 91 18.20 9.92 17.86
CA ASP A 91 17.40 10.17 16.66
C ASP A 91 15.89 10.18 16.98
N PRO A 92 15.12 11.24 16.64
CA PRO A 92 13.68 11.22 16.79
C PRO A 92 13.03 10.25 15.81
N VAL A 93 13.69 9.92 14.69
CA VAL A 93 13.19 8.98 13.69
C VAL A 93 13.73 7.59 13.96
N SER A 94 12.86 6.58 13.89
CA SER A 94 13.27 5.19 13.80
C SER A 94 12.51 4.48 12.69
N GLN A 95 13.23 3.64 11.94
CA GLN A 95 12.69 2.90 10.80
C GLN A 95 13.13 1.46 10.87
N HIS A 96 12.16 0.56 10.76
CA HIS A 96 12.42 -0.86 10.72
C HIS A 96 11.41 -1.57 9.82
N TYR A 97 11.83 -2.70 9.28
CA TYR A 97 10.94 -3.71 8.75
C TYR A 97 10.54 -4.65 9.88
N GLU A 98 9.26 -4.68 10.22
CA GLU A 98 8.71 -5.42 11.34
C GLU A 98 7.66 -6.42 10.87
N PHE A 99 7.75 -7.66 11.34
CA PHE A 99 6.70 -8.65 11.16
C PHE A 99 6.00 -8.89 12.49
N TRP A 100 4.72 -8.55 12.53
CA TRP A 100 3.84 -8.66 13.69
C TRP A 100 2.85 -9.81 13.47
N THR A 101 2.68 -10.65 14.49
CA THR A 101 1.60 -11.61 14.56
C THR A 101 0.75 -11.32 15.79
N ARG A 102 -0.31 -12.11 16.02
CA ARG A 102 -1.08 -12.03 17.27
C ARG A 102 -0.21 -12.29 18.53
N GLY A 103 0.89 -13.03 18.37
CA GLY A 103 1.90 -13.25 19.41
C GLY A 103 2.90 -12.11 19.59
N GLY A 104 2.73 -10.97 18.91
CA GLY A 104 3.60 -9.81 18.98
C GLY A 104 4.67 -9.77 17.89
N LEU A 105 5.72 -8.97 18.13
CA LEU A 105 6.81 -8.74 17.19
C LEU A 105 7.67 -10.00 17.04
N GLN A 106 7.56 -10.65 15.88
CA GLN A 106 8.30 -11.87 15.57
C GLN A 106 9.71 -11.58 15.08
N ARG A 107 9.85 -10.56 14.22
CA ARG A 107 11.15 -10.15 13.67
C ARG A 107 11.17 -8.67 13.35
N ARG A 108 12.36 -8.10 13.48
CA ARG A 108 12.69 -6.71 13.16
C ARG A 108 14.03 -6.70 12.42
N CYS A 109 14.09 -5.99 11.30
CA CYS A 109 15.29 -5.86 10.48
C CYS A 109 15.42 -4.45 9.90
N ASP A 110 16.64 -4.04 9.53
CA ASP A 110 16.94 -2.77 8.84
C ASP A 110 16.94 -2.91 7.29
N GLY A 111 16.60 -4.09 6.79
CA GLY A 111 16.66 -4.46 5.37
C GLY A 111 17.95 -5.19 4.98
N GLN A 112 18.94 -5.26 5.88
CA GLN A 112 20.16 -6.03 5.73
C GLN A 112 20.26 -7.13 6.79
N VAL A 113 20.05 -6.80 8.05
CA VAL A 113 20.22 -7.70 9.21
C VAL A 113 19.07 -7.59 10.21
N LEU A 114 18.89 -8.65 11.01
CA LEU A 114 17.92 -8.71 12.11
C LEU A 114 18.49 -8.08 13.38
N ASP A 115 17.78 -7.14 14.00
CA ASP A 115 18.25 -6.36 15.16
C ASP A 115 18.78 -7.22 16.33
N ARG A 116 18.10 -8.32 16.65
CA ARG A 116 18.45 -9.15 17.82
C ARG A 116 19.52 -10.20 17.56
N THR A 117 19.66 -10.66 16.33
CA THR A 117 20.51 -11.84 16.01
C THR A 117 21.65 -11.51 15.06
N GLY A 118 21.63 -10.36 14.39
CA GLY A 118 22.60 -9.96 13.36
C GLY A 118 22.55 -10.81 12.08
N LYS A 119 21.66 -11.82 12.01
CA LYS A 119 21.49 -12.64 10.80
C LYS A 119 20.90 -11.79 9.66
N ARG A 120 21.09 -12.22 8.42
CA ARG A 120 20.52 -11.56 7.24
C ARG A 120 19.01 -11.36 7.38
N CYS A 121 18.50 -10.25 6.88
CA CYS A 121 17.07 -9.97 6.92
C CYS A 121 16.31 -11.04 6.13
N PHE A 122 15.47 -11.78 6.86
CA PHE A 122 14.69 -12.88 6.32
C PHE A 122 13.80 -12.45 5.15
N CYS A 123 13.14 -11.30 5.27
CA CYS A 123 12.22 -10.80 4.26
C CYS A 123 12.91 -10.55 2.91
N LYS A 124 14.10 -9.94 2.95
CA LYS A 124 14.90 -9.74 1.74
C LYS A 124 15.48 -11.04 1.19
N ALA A 125 15.84 -11.99 2.06
CA ALA A 125 16.38 -13.28 1.65
C ALA A 125 15.33 -14.16 0.95
N GLN A 126 14.08 -14.14 1.42
CA GLN A 126 13.02 -14.99 0.87
C GLN A 126 12.34 -14.38 -0.37
N TRP A 127 12.04 -13.08 -0.36
CA TRP A 127 11.24 -12.43 -1.41
C TRP A 127 12.05 -11.41 -2.24
N GLY A 128 13.37 -11.33 -2.04
CA GLY A 128 14.24 -10.43 -2.78
C GLY A 128 14.18 -8.96 -2.32
N PRO A 129 14.83 -8.04 -3.05
CA PRO A 129 14.91 -6.62 -2.67
C PRO A 129 13.57 -5.88 -2.71
N TYR A 130 12.59 -6.39 -3.47
CA TYR A 130 11.26 -5.81 -3.61
C TYR A 130 10.19 -6.56 -2.78
N PHE A 131 10.59 -7.18 -1.66
CA PHE A 131 9.70 -8.01 -0.84
C PHE A 131 8.40 -7.32 -0.38
N LEU A 132 8.39 -5.99 -0.25
CA LEU A 132 7.19 -5.22 0.09
C LEU A 132 6.09 -5.30 -0.98
N ASP A 133 6.47 -5.53 -2.24
CA ASP A 133 5.54 -5.65 -3.38
C ASP A 133 5.34 -7.11 -3.80
N ALA A 134 6.34 -7.97 -3.57
CA ALA A 134 6.32 -9.37 -3.98
C ALA A 134 5.52 -10.29 -3.05
N ASP A 135 5.30 -9.90 -1.79
CA ASP A 135 4.55 -10.72 -0.83
C ASP A 135 3.04 -10.54 -1.00
N THR A 136 2.40 -11.58 -1.51
CA THR A 136 0.94 -11.65 -1.70
C THR A 136 0.20 -12.17 -0.47
N GLY A 137 0.91 -12.72 0.52
CA GLY A 137 0.33 -13.38 1.71
C GLY A 137 0.39 -12.56 3.00
N ASN A 138 0.92 -11.33 2.95
CA ASN A 138 1.22 -10.52 4.14
C ASN A 138 2.10 -11.28 5.16
N GLN A 139 2.98 -12.14 4.65
CA GLN A 139 3.96 -12.93 5.38
C GLN A 139 5.32 -12.24 5.47
N ALA A 140 5.55 -11.18 4.70
CA ALA A 140 6.74 -10.36 4.74
C ALA A 140 6.63 -9.27 5.80
N CYS A 141 7.77 -8.65 6.07
CA CYS A 141 7.89 -7.57 7.05
C CYS A 141 7.18 -6.32 6.52
N GLN A 142 6.41 -5.65 7.38
CA GLN A 142 5.87 -4.33 7.08
C GLN A 142 6.92 -3.26 7.37
N MET A 143 6.97 -2.22 6.54
CA MET A 143 7.80 -1.07 6.81
C MET A 143 7.11 -0.15 7.81
N ILE A 144 7.78 0.18 8.92
CA ILE A 144 7.24 1.06 9.94
C ILE A 144 8.23 2.20 10.19
N THR A 145 7.73 3.43 10.03
CA THR A 145 8.45 4.66 10.36
C THR A 145 7.81 5.28 11.59
N ARG A 146 8.65 5.64 12.55
CA ARG A 146 8.24 6.29 13.79
C ARG A 146 8.99 7.59 13.98
N VAL A 147 8.29 8.63 14.38
CA VAL A 147 8.87 9.94 14.68
C VAL A 147 8.43 10.38 16.07
N ASN A 148 9.40 10.65 16.95
CA ASN A 148 9.13 11.21 18.26
C ASN A 148 9.01 12.72 18.15
N VAL A 149 7.91 13.27 18.64
CA VAL A 149 7.62 14.71 18.64
C VAL A 149 7.09 15.13 20.00
N ALA A 150 7.38 16.34 20.44
CA ALA A 150 6.68 16.94 21.58
C ALA A 150 5.56 17.84 21.06
N LEU A 151 4.40 17.82 21.72
CA LEU A 151 3.30 18.74 21.45
C LEU A 151 3.39 19.86 22.52
N PRO A 152 3.79 21.09 22.17
CA PRO A 152 4.16 22.11 23.15
C PRO A 152 3.00 22.58 24.03
N ASP A 153 1.78 22.55 23.49
CA ASP A 153 0.58 23.05 24.17
C ASP A 153 -0.22 21.94 24.89
N VAL A 154 0.24 20.69 24.80
CA VAL A 154 -0.33 19.58 25.58
C VAL A 154 0.43 19.50 26.91
N PRO A 155 -0.26 19.45 28.07
CA PRO A 155 0.38 19.39 29.37
C PRO A 155 1.22 18.10 29.53
N ASP A 156 2.20 18.11 30.42
CA ASP A 156 3.18 17.03 30.70
C ASP A 156 4.48 17.09 29.86
N VAL A 157 5.55 16.53 30.42
CA VAL A 157 6.89 16.50 29.82
C VAL A 157 7.13 15.10 29.24
N GLY A 158 7.07 15.00 27.92
CA GLY A 158 7.35 13.77 27.22
C GLY A 158 7.19 13.88 25.71
N LEU A 159 7.14 12.74 25.04
CA LEU A 159 7.05 12.67 23.58
C LEU A 159 5.81 11.89 23.16
N PHE A 160 5.17 12.35 22.09
CA PHE A 160 4.22 11.58 21.33
C PHE A 160 4.95 10.84 20.21
N LEU A 161 4.53 9.60 19.97
CA LEU A 161 5.08 8.76 18.92
C LEU A 161 4.16 8.81 17.70
N PHE A 162 4.58 9.50 16.65
CA PHE A 162 3.93 9.39 15.35
C PHE A 162 4.35 8.08 14.67
N GLU A 163 3.39 7.24 14.27
CA GLU A 163 3.65 5.96 13.61
C GLU A 163 2.96 5.90 12.24
N THR A 164 3.71 5.50 11.20
CA THR A 164 3.19 5.36 9.83
C THR A 164 3.81 4.18 9.09
N HIS A 165 3.02 3.56 8.22
CA HIS A 165 3.41 2.46 7.35
C HIS A 165 3.56 2.93 5.88
N SER A 166 3.49 4.24 5.64
CA SER A 166 3.54 4.80 4.29
C SER A 166 4.93 4.73 3.69
N ARG A 167 5.02 4.23 2.45
CA ARG A 167 6.29 4.19 1.69
C ARG A 167 6.86 5.57 1.36
N ASN A 168 5.99 6.56 1.14
CA ASN A 168 6.45 7.93 0.91
C ASN A 168 6.97 8.56 2.20
N ALA A 169 6.24 8.37 3.31
CA ALA A 169 6.68 8.85 4.61
C ALA A 169 8.03 8.25 5.01
N ALA A 170 8.23 6.96 4.74
CA ALA A 170 9.49 6.31 5.02
C ALA A 170 10.68 6.87 4.22
N ARG A 171 10.44 7.45 3.04
CA ARG A 171 11.50 8.08 2.25
C ARG A 171 11.72 9.54 2.64
N GLU A 172 10.65 10.28 2.89
CA GLU A 172 10.69 11.73 3.06
C GLU A 172 11.02 12.16 4.51
N LEU A 173 10.48 11.47 5.53
CA LEU A 173 10.61 11.90 6.93
C LEU A 173 12.05 11.89 7.46
N PRO A 174 12.86 10.84 7.26
CA PRO A 174 14.25 10.84 7.74
C PRO A 174 15.06 11.97 7.09
N ALA A 175 14.93 12.14 5.78
CA ALA A 175 15.66 13.17 5.04
C ALA A 175 15.35 14.59 5.53
N ILE A 176 14.09 14.89 5.86
CA ILE A 176 13.71 16.19 6.41
C ILE A 176 14.28 16.37 7.83
N VAL A 177 14.27 15.32 8.65
CA VAL A 177 14.85 15.38 10.00
C VAL A 177 16.36 15.58 9.96
N ASP A 178 17.07 14.88 9.07
CA ASP A 178 18.50 15.06 8.86
C ASP A 178 18.83 16.49 8.42
N LEU A 179 18.03 17.03 7.50
CA LEU A 179 18.17 18.42 7.05
C LEU A 179 17.96 19.42 8.21
N LEU A 180 16.92 19.21 9.02
CA LEU A 180 16.62 20.07 10.17
C LEU A 180 17.71 20.02 11.23
N ARG A 181 18.24 18.83 11.51
CA ARG A 181 19.36 18.63 12.44
C ARG A 181 20.65 19.24 11.94
N ALA A 182 20.91 19.15 10.63
CA ALA A 182 22.06 19.81 10.02
C ALA A 182 21.94 21.34 10.08
N ALA A 183 20.72 21.89 9.97
CA ALA A 183 20.48 23.33 9.99
C ALA A 183 20.51 23.95 11.40
N TYR A 184 19.90 23.29 12.39
CA TYR A 184 19.73 23.83 13.75
C TYR A 184 20.67 23.22 14.79
N GLY A 185 21.35 22.12 14.45
CA GLY A 185 22.10 21.30 15.39
C GLY A 185 21.22 20.30 16.15
N ILE A 186 21.86 19.37 16.86
CA ILE A 186 21.18 18.31 17.61
C ILE A 186 20.74 18.74 19.01
N ASP A 187 21.30 19.82 19.56
CA ASP A 187 21.07 20.23 20.96
C ASP A 187 19.88 21.18 21.13
N VAL A 188 19.20 21.55 20.05
CA VAL A 188 18.10 22.52 20.05
C VAL A 188 16.80 21.84 19.64
N ALA A 189 15.71 22.14 20.35
CA ALA A 189 14.38 21.70 19.95
C ALA A 189 13.96 22.47 18.69
N VAL A 190 13.53 21.78 17.63
CA VAL A 190 13.18 22.43 16.36
C VAL A 190 11.67 22.52 16.21
N PRO A 191 11.08 23.74 16.12
CA PRO A 191 9.66 23.91 15.86
C PRO A 191 9.26 23.48 14.44
N ILE A 192 8.31 22.56 14.38
CA ILE A 192 7.80 21.95 13.16
C ILE A 192 6.26 21.93 13.18
N GLN A 193 5.70 21.68 12.01
CA GLN A 193 4.33 21.28 11.80
C GLN A 193 4.34 19.87 11.23
N LEU A 194 3.65 18.96 11.90
CA LEU A 194 3.34 17.65 11.36
C LEU A 194 2.02 17.79 10.58
N LEU A 195 2.06 17.63 9.26
CA LEU A 195 0.94 17.91 8.35
C LEU A 195 0.51 16.63 7.62
N LEU A 196 -0.80 16.37 7.52
CA LEU A 196 -1.35 15.39 6.58
C LEU A 196 -1.70 16.05 5.25
N THR A 197 -0.95 15.74 4.20
CA THR A 197 -1.23 16.21 2.84
C THR A 197 -1.87 15.10 2.03
N GLN A 198 -2.95 15.40 1.29
CA GLN A 198 -3.50 14.47 0.32
C GLN A 198 -2.69 14.51 -0.98
N ARG A 199 -2.31 13.33 -1.48
CA ARG A 199 -1.72 13.14 -2.81
C ARG A 199 -2.56 12.16 -3.60
N SER A 200 -2.50 12.27 -4.92
CA SER A 200 -3.15 11.34 -5.85
C SER A 200 -2.11 10.59 -6.66
N LYS A 201 -2.34 9.30 -6.90
CA LYS A 201 -1.57 8.51 -7.88
C LYS A 201 -2.54 7.71 -8.72
N MET A 202 -2.27 7.60 -10.01
CA MET A 202 -3.01 6.69 -10.89
C MET A 202 -2.46 5.27 -10.69
N ILE A 203 -3.32 4.34 -10.31
CA ILE A 203 -2.98 2.92 -10.14
C ILE A 203 -4.05 2.11 -10.88
N GLY A 204 -3.64 1.32 -11.88
CA GLY A 204 -4.57 0.53 -12.69
C GLY A 204 -5.66 1.38 -13.37
N GLY A 205 -5.29 2.55 -13.89
CA GLY A 205 -6.22 3.48 -14.56
C GLY A 205 -7.21 4.21 -13.62
N ARG A 206 -7.12 4.03 -12.30
CA ARG A 206 -7.96 4.76 -11.32
C ARG A 206 -7.11 5.72 -10.49
N VAL A 207 -7.64 6.91 -10.24
CA VAL A 207 -7.01 7.88 -9.33
C VAL A 207 -7.26 7.42 -7.89
N LYS A 208 -6.19 7.08 -7.18
CA LYS A 208 -6.23 6.75 -5.75
C LYS A 208 -5.69 7.94 -4.97
N HIS A 209 -6.52 8.49 -4.10
CA HIS A 209 -6.12 9.48 -3.11
C HIS A 209 -5.55 8.78 -1.89
N TYR A 210 -4.42 9.27 -1.38
CA TYR A 210 -3.79 8.77 -0.17
C TYR A 210 -3.14 9.91 0.59
N GLN A 211 -3.02 9.74 1.91
CA GLN A 211 -2.43 10.75 2.78
C GLN A 211 -0.94 10.50 2.98
N VAL A 212 -0.18 11.58 3.00
CA VAL A 212 1.25 11.57 3.25
C VAL A 212 1.53 12.51 4.42
N PRO A 213 2.08 12.00 5.54
CA PRO A 213 2.57 12.86 6.60
C PRO A 213 3.83 13.60 6.13
N VAL A 214 3.88 14.90 6.38
CA VAL A 214 4.98 15.80 6.02
C VAL A 214 5.42 16.55 7.26
N LEU A 215 6.73 16.69 7.45
CA LEU A 215 7.31 17.58 8.45
C LEU A 215 7.65 18.91 7.78
N LYS A 216 7.02 19.99 8.24
CA LYS A 216 7.28 21.34 7.75
C LYS A 216 7.89 22.17 8.88
N PRO A 217 9.03 22.84 8.69
CA PRO A 217 9.52 23.77 9.70
C PRO A 217 8.56 24.96 9.87
N ARG A 218 8.31 25.43 11.10
CA ARG A 218 7.42 26.59 11.32
C ARG A 218 7.99 27.89 10.75
N HIS A 219 9.31 28.01 10.71
CA HIS A 219 9.99 29.16 10.10
C HIS A 219 10.45 28.80 8.69
N GLN A 220 10.42 29.76 7.78
CA GLN A 220 10.91 29.57 6.40
C GLN A 220 12.41 29.25 6.44
N LEU A 221 12.77 27.97 6.35
CA LEU A 221 14.12 27.58 5.95
C LEU A 221 14.21 27.63 4.44
N SER A 222 15.15 28.44 3.96
CA SER A 222 15.64 28.31 2.60
C SER A 222 16.86 27.39 2.60
N PHE A 223 17.09 26.68 1.49
CA PHE A 223 18.33 25.92 1.30
C PHE A 223 19.57 26.81 1.40
N GLY A 224 19.47 28.11 1.05
CA GLY A 224 20.54 29.08 1.25
C GLY A 224 20.90 29.28 2.73
N ALA A 225 19.90 29.29 3.61
CA ALA A 225 20.13 29.37 5.06
C ALA A 225 20.79 28.09 5.62
N VAL A 226 20.39 26.91 5.14
CA VAL A 226 21.01 25.64 5.53
C VAL A 226 22.47 25.58 5.04
N ALA A 227 22.72 25.93 3.78
CA ALA A 227 24.08 25.96 3.22
C ALA A 227 24.97 26.96 3.98
N ALA A 228 24.45 28.14 4.34
CA ALA A 228 25.17 29.11 5.15
C ALA A 228 25.50 28.60 6.57
N ALA A 229 24.63 27.79 7.17
CA ALA A 229 24.88 27.18 8.48
C ALA A 229 25.94 26.06 8.45
N GLN A 230 26.16 25.44 7.28
CA GLN A 230 27.16 24.37 7.09
C GLN A 230 28.55 24.90 6.71
N ILE A 231 28.70 26.20 6.43
CA ILE A 231 30.02 26.82 6.24
C ILE A 231 30.60 27.05 7.65
N PRO A 232 31.72 26.38 8.02
CA PRO A 232 32.36 26.65 9.29
C PRO A 232 32.71 28.14 9.36
N ALA A 233 32.26 28.81 10.42
CA ALA A 233 32.61 30.20 10.69
C ALA A 233 34.13 30.34 10.71
N GLY A 234 34.70 30.86 9.62
CA GLY A 234 36.09 31.29 9.58
C GLY A 234 36.31 32.40 10.63
N PRO A 235 37.54 32.57 11.13
CA PRO A 235 37.84 33.54 12.18
C PRO A 235 37.46 34.96 11.75
N PRO A 236 37.07 35.86 12.69
CA PRO A 236 36.52 37.15 12.37
C PRO A 236 37.61 38.12 11.87
N GLY A 237 37.34 38.77 10.74
CA GLY A 237 38.13 39.86 10.15
C GLY A 237 38.59 39.50 8.74
N THR A 238 38.02 40.04 7.67
CA THR A 238 38.24 41.42 7.18
C THR A 238 37.32 41.70 5.97
N PRO A 239 37.16 42.96 5.52
CA PRO A 239 35.87 43.54 5.15
C PRO A 239 35.39 43.25 3.72
N ALA A 240 34.11 43.59 3.51
CA ALA A 240 33.45 43.69 2.22
C ALA A 240 34.30 44.45 1.19
N LEU A 241 34.55 43.81 0.05
CA LEU A 241 35.04 44.50 -1.15
C LEU A 241 33.83 45.00 -1.94
N GLU A 242 33.77 46.31 -2.12
CA GLU A 242 32.82 46.99 -2.98
C GLU A 242 32.97 46.57 -4.45
N ALA A 243 31.85 46.67 -5.16
CA ALA A 243 31.72 46.53 -6.59
C ALA A 243 32.54 47.58 -7.36
N GLY A 244 33.08 47.20 -8.52
CA GLY A 244 33.60 48.16 -9.49
C GLY A 244 34.71 47.59 -10.36
N GLY A 245 34.34 46.89 -11.44
CA GLY A 245 35.29 46.45 -12.45
C GLY A 245 34.59 45.90 -13.67
N GLU A 246 34.18 46.79 -14.58
CA GLU A 246 33.77 46.42 -15.94
C GLU A 246 34.91 45.66 -16.62
N ARG A 247 34.69 44.37 -16.87
CA ARG A 247 35.51 43.58 -17.78
C ARG A 247 34.94 43.73 -19.20
N PRO A 248 35.79 43.92 -20.23
CA PRO A 248 35.33 44.06 -21.59
C PRO A 248 34.67 42.75 -22.05
N ALA A 249 33.48 42.86 -22.64
CA ALA A 249 32.75 41.74 -23.21
C ALA A 249 33.52 41.17 -24.41
N LEU A 250 34.12 39.99 -24.22
CA LEU A 250 34.38 39.10 -25.33
C LEU A 250 33.02 38.58 -25.80
N ALA A 251 32.70 38.78 -27.08
CA ALA A 251 31.53 38.19 -27.71
C ALA A 251 31.60 36.66 -27.57
N ALA A 252 30.70 36.11 -26.75
CA ALA A 252 30.59 34.67 -26.53
C ALA A 252 30.14 34.00 -27.84
N ALA A 253 30.89 32.99 -28.27
CA ALA A 253 30.40 32.03 -29.25
C ALA A 253 29.09 31.42 -28.73
N PRO A 254 28.14 31.04 -29.60
CA PRO A 254 26.92 30.37 -29.16
C PRO A 254 27.31 29.11 -28.38
N GLY A 255 26.90 29.06 -27.11
CA GLY A 255 27.13 27.91 -26.24
C GLY A 255 26.47 26.63 -26.79
N PRO A 256 26.83 25.46 -26.26
CA PRO A 256 26.26 24.19 -26.69
C PRO A 256 24.74 24.14 -26.49
N ASP A 257 24.03 23.49 -27.41
CA ASP A 257 22.60 23.23 -27.29
C ASP A 257 22.35 22.08 -26.29
N TYR A 258 22.21 22.44 -25.03
CA TYR A 258 21.96 21.50 -23.94
C TYR A 258 20.66 20.70 -24.11
N ALA A 259 19.64 21.23 -24.79
CA ALA A 259 18.39 20.51 -25.01
C ALA A 259 18.60 19.32 -25.97
N GLU A 260 19.38 19.51 -27.03
CA GLU A 260 19.80 18.43 -27.94
C GLU A 260 20.73 17.42 -27.23
N LEU A 261 21.67 17.89 -26.40
CA LEU A 261 22.56 17.01 -25.64
C LEU A 261 21.79 16.11 -24.68
N ILE A 262 20.79 16.64 -23.97
CA ILE A 262 19.92 15.86 -23.08
C ILE A 262 19.10 14.83 -23.86
N ARG A 263 18.52 15.19 -25.01
CA ARG A 263 17.78 14.24 -25.85
C ARG A 263 18.63 13.05 -26.31
N ARG A 264 19.95 13.23 -26.42
CA ARG A 264 20.91 12.18 -26.82
C ARG A 264 21.56 11.44 -25.64
N ALA A 265 21.21 11.74 -24.40
CA ALA A 265 21.78 11.07 -23.24
C ALA A 265 21.47 9.56 -23.28
N ALA A 266 22.50 8.73 -23.17
CA ALA A 266 22.40 7.26 -23.20
C ALA A 266 21.73 6.71 -21.94
N ASP A 267 21.97 7.38 -20.81
CA ASP A 267 21.51 6.95 -19.49
C ASP A 267 21.17 8.16 -18.59
N ARG A 268 20.65 7.84 -17.39
CA ARG A 268 20.23 8.81 -16.38
C ARG A 268 21.38 9.64 -15.84
N GLU A 269 22.57 9.06 -15.69
CA GLU A 269 23.75 9.74 -15.14
C GLU A 269 24.27 10.79 -16.13
N GLN A 270 24.31 10.44 -17.41
CA GLN A 270 24.64 11.36 -18.49
C GLN A 270 23.64 12.51 -18.59
N ALA A 271 22.33 12.24 -18.51
CA ALA A 271 21.30 13.28 -18.50
C ALA A 271 21.46 14.23 -17.30
N ALA A 272 21.72 13.69 -16.10
CA ALA A 272 21.94 14.48 -14.89
C ALA A 272 23.21 15.34 -14.95
N ARG A 273 24.29 14.82 -15.54
CA ARG A 273 25.55 15.57 -15.76
C ARG A 273 25.33 16.74 -16.72
N ILE A 274 24.69 16.49 -17.87
CA ILE A 274 24.39 17.53 -18.87
C ILE A 274 23.48 18.60 -18.27
N TRP A 275 22.47 18.22 -17.48
CA TRP A 275 21.62 19.17 -16.76
C TRP A 275 22.41 20.03 -15.77
N SER A 276 23.33 19.42 -15.01
CA SER A 276 24.15 20.14 -14.03
C SER A 276 25.09 21.15 -14.69
N GLU A 277 25.69 20.79 -15.83
CA GLU A 277 26.50 21.68 -16.66
C GLU A 277 25.66 22.84 -17.22
N ALA A 278 24.49 22.54 -17.82
CA ALA A 278 23.57 23.54 -18.34
C ALA A 278 23.12 24.54 -17.27
N TYR A 279 22.78 24.05 -16.09
CA TYR A 279 22.35 24.88 -14.96
C TYR A 279 23.47 25.78 -14.45
N ALA A 280 24.70 25.26 -14.34
CA ALA A 280 25.84 26.05 -13.89
C ALA A 280 26.18 27.20 -14.85
N GLU A 281 26.12 26.95 -16.16
CA GLU A 281 26.45 27.94 -17.20
C GLU A 281 25.32 28.97 -17.42
N LEU A 282 24.07 28.53 -17.47
CA LEU A 282 22.96 29.37 -17.94
C LEU A 282 22.23 30.13 -16.83
N ARG A 283 22.36 29.74 -15.55
CA ARG A 283 21.59 30.35 -14.43
C ARG A 283 21.81 31.85 -14.22
N HIS A 284 22.90 32.41 -14.74
CA HIS A 284 23.23 33.83 -14.62
C HIS A 284 22.76 34.66 -15.84
N ARG A 285 22.15 34.03 -16.85
CA ARG A 285 21.64 34.73 -18.03
C ARG A 285 20.34 35.47 -17.75
N PRO A 286 20.06 36.59 -18.45
CA PRO A 286 18.77 37.30 -18.33
C PRO A 286 17.56 36.45 -18.71
N ASP A 287 17.74 35.47 -19.60
CA ASP A 287 16.72 34.53 -20.09
C ASP A 287 16.79 33.14 -19.42
N ALA A 288 17.58 33.01 -18.34
CA ALA A 288 17.87 31.73 -17.68
C ALA A 288 16.61 30.91 -17.38
N THR A 289 15.55 31.56 -16.88
CA THR A 289 14.31 30.88 -16.50
C THR A 289 13.65 30.16 -17.68
N ALA A 290 13.55 30.81 -18.84
CA ALA A 290 12.90 30.23 -20.01
C ALA A 290 13.75 29.10 -20.61
N VAL A 291 15.07 29.33 -20.73
CA VAL A 291 16.00 28.35 -21.33
C VAL A 291 16.14 27.12 -20.43
N LEU A 292 16.33 27.29 -19.12
CA LEU A 292 16.45 26.17 -18.18
C LEU A 292 15.13 25.40 -18.04
N SER A 293 13.97 26.07 -18.14
CA SER A 293 12.68 25.38 -18.14
C SER A 293 12.53 24.46 -19.35
N HIS A 294 12.94 24.90 -20.54
CA HIS A 294 12.88 24.07 -21.74
C HIS A 294 13.84 22.88 -21.65
N ILE A 295 15.08 23.10 -21.20
CA ILE A 295 16.06 22.02 -21.01
C ILE A 295 15.56 21.00 -19.97
N LYS A 296 14.92 21.49 -18.89
CA LYS A 296 14.33 20.63 -17.86
C LYS A 296 13.22 19.75 -18.41
N GLU A 297 12.33 20.31 -19.22
CA GLU A 297 11.26 19.56 -19.88
C GLU A 297 11.82 18.43 -20.74
N GLN A 298 12.88 18.69 -21.51
CA GLN A 298 13.57 17.65 -22.28
C GLN A 298 14.22 16.58 -21.39
N ALA A 299 14.73 16.97 -20.21
CA ALA A 299 15.30 16.04 -19.25
C ALA A 299 14.23 15.13 -18.64
N ASP A 300 13.08 15.69 -18.27
CA ASP A 300 11.97 14.95 -17.68
C ASP A 300 11.40 13.95 -18.70
N VAL A 301 11.20 14.36 -19.96
CA VAL A 301 10.80 13.45 -21.07
C VAL A 301 11.83 12.33 -21.27
N ARG A 302 13.12 12.68 -21.32
CA ARG A 302 14.17 11.67 -21.54
C ARG A 302 14.28 10.70 -20.36
N LEU A 303 14.08 11.18 -19.13
CA LEU A 303 14.05 10.33 -17.94
C LEU A 303 12.84 9.39 -17.96
N GLU A 304 11.67 9.86 -18.38
CA GLU A 304 10.49 9.01 -18.56
C GLU A 304 10.74 7.92 -19.62
N GLU A 305 11.35 8.28 -20.76
CA GLU A 305 11.78 7.30 -21.77
C GLU A 305 12.78 6.28 -21.20
N LEU A 306 13.70 6.70 -20.34
CA LEU A 306 14.68 5.82 -19.70
C LEU A 306 14.06 4.98 -18.56
N GLU A 307 12.96 5.43 -17.95
CA GLU A 307 12.27 4.78 -16.83
C GLU A 307 11.18 3.79 -17.29
N ASP A 308 10.77 3.82 -18.57
CA ASP A 308 9.79 2.88 -19.19
C ASP A 308 10.40 1.48 -19.50
N VAL A 309 11.18 0.95 -18.55
CA VAL A 309 11.75 -0.40 -18.60
C VAL A 309 10.74 -1.44 -18.14
N GLY A 310 9.80 -1.07 -17.26
CA GLY A 310 8.83 -1.98 -16.65
C GLY A 310 7.99 -2.77 -17.65
N PRO A 311 7.21 -2.09 -18.53
CA PRO A 311 6.38 -2.78 -19.53
C PRO A 311 7.21 -3.61 -20.53
N LEU A 312 8.40 -3.13 -20.90
CA LEU A 312 9.31 -3.88 -21.77
C LEU A 312 9.84 -5.14 -21.07
N TRP A 313 10.19 -5.03 -19.79
CA TRP A 313 10.67 -6.16 -18.99
C TRP A 313 9.56 -7.20 -18.78
N GLU A 314 8.33 -6.76 -18.50
CA GLU A 314 7.15 -7.65 -18.44
C GLU A 314 6.95 -8.40 -19.76
N HIS A 315 7.12 -7.72 -20.90
CA HIS A 315 7.03 -8.34 -22.24
C HIS A 315 8.17 -9.34 -22.50
N ILE A 316 9.38 -9.04 -22.05
CA ILE A 316 10.54 -9.95 -22.13
C ILE A 316 10.29 -11.20 -21.30
N VAL A 317 9.88 -11.03 -20.03
CA VAL A 317 9.56 -12.14 -19.11
C VAL A 317 8.45 -13.02 -19.68
N ALA A 318 7.40 -12.42 -20.28
CA ALA A 318 6.30 -13.18 -20.86
C ALA A 318 6.67 -14.00 -22.11
N ARG A 319 7.76 -13.63 -22.81
CA ARG A 319 8.20 -14.28 -24.07
C ARG A 319 9.40 -15.20 -23.89
N PHE A 320 10.07 -15.16 -22.74
CA PHE A 320 11.23 -15.97 -22.46
C PHE A 320 10.80 -17.34 -21.91
N ASP A 321 11.18 -18.41 -22.60
CA ASP A 321 10.90 -19.79 -22.19
C ASP A 321 12.01 -20.30 -21.28
N GLY A 322 11.95 -19.89 -20.00
CA GLY A 322 12.94 -20.26 -18.99
C GLY A 322 12.68 -19.60 -17.63
N THR A 323 13.51 -19.93 -16.66
CA THR A 323 13.46 -19.35 -15.32
C THR A 323 14.00 -17.91 -15.30
N ALA A 324 13.68 -17.15 -14.25
CA ALA A 324 14.20 -15.80 -14.07
C ALA A 324 15.75 -15.77 -14.00
N ALA A 325 16.39 -16.83 -13.50
CA ALA A 325 17.84 -16.94 -13.46
C ALA A 325 18.43 -17.09 -14.88
N GLU A 326 17.85 -17.97 -15.69
CA GLU A 326 18.25 -18.17 -17.10
C GLU A 326 17.96 -16.92 -17.95
N LEU A 327 16.88 -16.20 -17.66
CA LEU A 327 16.60 -14.91 -18.31
C LEU A 327 17.68 -13.88 -18.01
N ASN A 328 18.08 -13.74 -16.75
CA ASN A 328 19.13 -12.81 -16.37
C ASN A 328 20.47 -13.18 -17.01
N GLU A 329 20.82 -14.46 -17.06
CA GLU A 329 22.02 -14.97 -17.73
C GLU A 329 21.97 -14.70 -19.25
N ALA A 330 20.82 -14.92 -19.90
CA ALA A 330 20.63 -14.65 -21.31
C ALA A 330 20.74 -13.15 -21.64
N VAL A 331 20.17 -12.29 -20.81
CA VAL A 331 20.31 -10.82 -20.95
C VAL A 331 21.76 -10.40 -20.73
N GLU A 332 22.43 -10.94 -19.71
CA GLU A 332 23.84 -10.64 -19.43
C GLU A 332 24.77 -11.10 -20.57
N GLN A 333 24.52 -12.28 -21.14
CA GLN A 333 25.27 -12.77 -22.29
C GLN A 333 25.04 -11.93 -23.54
N ALA A 334 23.83 -11.40 -23.74
CA ALA A 334 23.49 -10.57 -24.89
C ALA A 334 24.03 -9.14 -24.76
N CYS A 335 24.00 -8.56 -23.55
CA CYS A 335 24.39 -7.17 -23.30
C CYS A 335 25.88 -7.03 -22.90
N GLY A 336 26.51 -8.11 -22.41
CA GLY A 336 27.88 -8.10 -21.91
C GLY A 336 28.03 -7.58 -20.47
N HIS A 337 26.92 -7.38 -19.76
CA HIS A 337 26.88 -6.96 -18.35
C HIS A 337 25.54 -7.33 -17.70
N PRO A 338 25.45 -7.38 -16.36
CA PRO A 338 24.24 -7.76 -15.63
C PRO A 338 22.98 -7.00 -16.07
N CYS A 339 21.82 -7.65 -16.01
CA CYS A 339 20.53 -7.10 -16.46
C CYS A 339 20.14 -5.79 -15.76
N GLU A 340 20.60 -5.57 -14.52
CA GLU A 340 20.40 -4.33 -13.76
C GLU A 340 21.12 -3.12 -14.35
N HIS A 341 22.09 -3.35 -15.25
CA HIS A 341 22.82 -2.32 -15.98
C HIS A 341 22.39 -2.24 -17.45
N ALA A 342 21.44 -3.08 -17.89
CA ALA A 342 20.96 -3.08 -19.26
C ALA A 342 20.18 -1.81 -19.58
N THR A 343 20.60 -1.11 -20.64
CA THR A 343 19.89 0.04 -21.18
C THR A 343 18.60 -0.41 -21.88
N LEU A 344 17.65 0.52 -22.02
CA LEU A 344 16.41 0.23 -22.76
C LEU A 344 16.67 -0.20 -24.22
N ALA A 345 17.72 0.33 -24.85
CA ALA A 345 18.08 -0.02 -26.22
C ALA A 345 18.56 -1.49 -26.31
N GLU A 346 19.36 -1.93 -25.34
CA GLU A 346 19.84 -3.31 -25.24
C GLU A 346 18.70 -4.27 -24.92
N LEU A 347 17.80 -3.90 -23.99
CA LEU A 347 16.62 -4.69 -23.67
C LEU A 347 15.66 -4.82 -24.87
N ARG A 348 15.51 -3.77 -25.69
CA ARG A 348 14.74 -3.84 -26.94
C ARG A 348 15.40 -4.76 -27.97
N ALA A 349 16.72 -4.68 -28.10
CA ALA A 349 17.49 -5.56 -28.98
C ALA A 349 17.34 -7.03 -28.56
N PHE A 350 17.43 -7.31 -27.25
CA PHE A 350 17.18 -8.63 -26.67
C PHE A 350 15.74 -9.11 -26.88
N ALA A 351 14.74 -8.24 -26.65
CA ALA A 351 13.33 -8.58 -26.88
C ALA A 351 13.03 -8.94 -28.34
N ALA A 352 13.80 -8.41 -29.29
CA ALA A 352 13.69 -8.72 -30.71
C ALA A 352 14.30 -10.09 -31.07
N THR A 353 15.19 -10.66 -30.26
CA THR A 353 15.75 -12.01 -30.48
C THR A 353 14.85 -13.12 -29.93
N LEU A 354 13.90 -12.79 -29.07
CA LEU A 354 12.94 -13.77 -28.53
C LEU A 354 11.95 -14.23 -29.61
N PRO A 355 11.48 -15.49 -29.59
CA PRO A 355 10.45 -15.96 -30.50
C PRO A 355 9.18 -15.10 -30.41
N PRO A 356 8.44 -14.90 -31.51
CA PRO A 356 7.16 -14.19 -31.47
C PRO A 356 6.24 -14.90 -30.48
N ALA A 357 5.52 -14.12 -29.66
CA ALA A 357 4.59 -14.70 -28.69
C ALA A 357 3.65 -15.67 -29.39
N PRO A 358 3.42 -16.89 -28.85
CA PRO A 358 2.35 -17.74 -29.35
C PRO A 358 1.07 -16.92 -29.30
N ALA A 359 0.31 -16.89 -30.40
CA ALA A 359 -0.93 -16.13 -30.48
C ALA A 359 -1.81 -16.47 -29.29
N ALA A 360 -1.90 -15.54 -28.33
CA ALA A 360 -2.69 -15.73 -27.13
C ALA A 360 -4.14 -15.88 -27.57
N GLN A 361 -4.70 -17.07 -27.41
CA GLN A 361 -6.15 -17.21 -27.32
C GLN A 361 -6.58 -16.50 -26.05
N GLU A 362 -6.93 -15.21 -26.19
CA GLU A 362 -7.61 -14.42 -25.18
C GLU A 362 -8.94 -15.09 -24.80
N SER A 363 -8.90 -15.97 -23.80
CA SER A 363 -10.08 -16.24 -22.98
C SER A 363 -9.88 -15.55 -21.64
N ALA A 364 -9.87 -14.21 -21.66
CA ALA A 364 -9.98 -13.45 -20.43
C ALA A 364 -11.27 -13.89 -19.72
N ASN A 365 -11.15 -14.32 -18.46
CA ASN A 365 -12.28 -14.60 -17.60
C ASN A 365 -13.24 -13.40 -17.58
N ALA A 366 -14.52 -13.66 -17.29
CA ALA A 366 -15.55 -12.64 -17.20
C ALA A 366 -15.11 -11.53 -16.24
N SER A 367 -15.27 -10.27 -16.67
CA SER A 367 -14.97 -9.13 -15.81
C SER A 367 -15.87 -9.11 -14.58
N GLU A 368 -15.38 -8.58 -13.47
CA GLU A 368 -16.14 -8.43 -12.23
C GLU A 368 -17.46 -7.65 -12.44
N GLY A 369 -17.45 -6.69 -13.37
CA GLY A 369 -18.64 -5.93 -13.78
C GLY A 369 -19.69 -6.79 -14.47
N GLN A 370 -19.28 -7.66 -15.39
CA GLN A 370 -20.20 -8.62 -16.03
C GLN A 370 -20.81 -9.57 -15.01
N VAL A 371 -20.00 -10.10 -14.09
CA VAL A 371 -20.46 -11.05 -13.06
C VAL A 371 -21.49 -10.39 -12.11
N ARG A 372 -21.23 -9.15 -11.69
CA ARG A 372 -22.20 -8.37 -10.90
C ARG A 372 -23.52 -8.14 -11.65
N ARG A 373 -23.46 -7.81 -12.94
CA ARG A 373 -24.66 -7.59 -13.77
C ARG A 373 -25.46 -8.87 -13.97
N ILE A 374 -24.79 -10.01 -14.20
CA ILE A 374 -25.40 -11.34 -14.31
C ILE A 374 -26.16 -11.66 -13.01
N HIS A 375 -25.53 -11.49 -11.85
CA HIS A 375 -26.17 -11.76 -10.55
C HIS A 375 -27.39 -10.85 -10.30
N ALA A 376 -27.32 -9.57 -10.69
CA ALA A 376 -28.46 -8.66 -10.57
C ALA A 376 -29.65 -9.09 -11.42
N GLN A 377 -29.42 -9.45 -12.69
CA GLN A 377 -30.49 -9.87 -13.61
C GLN A 377 -31.09 -11.23 -13.26
N LEU A 378 -30.27 -12.20 -12.82
CA LEU A 378 -30.77 -13.48 -12.31
C LEU A 378 -31.70 -13.29 -11.11
N ARG A 379 -31.34 -12.38 -10.19
CA ARG A 379 -32.20 -12.03 -9.05
C ARG A 379 -33.52 -11.41 -9.51
N ALA A 380 -33.50 -10.53 -10.51
CA ALA A 380 -34.71 -9.95 -11.08
C ALA A 380 -35.63 -11.01 -11.73
N LEU A 381 -35.07 -12.10 -12.27
CA LEU A 381 -35.81 -13.25 -12.79
C LEU A 381 -36.23 -14.26 -11.72
N GLY A 382 -35.87 -14.06 -10.44
CA GLY A 382 -36.19 -15.00 -9.36
C GLY A 382 -35.25 -16.21 -9.28
N ILE A 383 -34.15 -16.22 -10.03
CA ILE A 383 -33.15 -17.29 -10.00
C ILE A 383 -32.12 -16.96 -8.90
N THR A 384 -32.41 -17.41 -7.67
CA THR A 384 -31.61 -17.06 -6.48
C THR A 384 -30.65 -18.18 -6.05
N THR A 385 -31.00 -19.45 -6.28
CA THR A 385 -30.19 -20.58 -5.82
C THR A 385 -28.98 -20.83 -6.72
N ARG A 386 -27.87 -21.32 -6.15
CA ARG A 386 -26.65 -21.64 -6.93
C ARG A 386 -26.93 -22.69 -8.01
N ALA A 387 -27.65 -23.76 -7.66
CA ALA A 387 -27.99 -24.83 -8.59
C ALA A 387 -28.79 -24.31 -9.81
N ALA A 388 -29.79 -23.45 -9.59
CA ALA A 388 -30.57 -22.87 -10.68
C ALA A 388 -29.75 -21.93 -11.57
N ARG A 389 -28.79 -21.18 -10.98
CA ARG A 389 -27.85 -20.34 -11.75
C ARG A 389 -26.94 -21.18 -12.65
N LEU A 390 -26.33 -22.24 -12.11
CA LEU A 390 -25.46 -23.12 -12.87
C LEU A 390 -26.22 -23.85 -13.99
N ALA A 391 -27.44 -24.33 -13.70
CA ALA A 391 -28.31 -24.93 -14.71
C ALA A 391 -28.67 -23.93 -15.83
N TYR A 392 -28.91 -22.66 -15.47
CA TYR A 392 -29.14 -21.59 -16.44
C TYR A 392 -27.91 -21.37 -17.33
N PHE A 393 -26.71 -21.26 -16.74
CA PHE A 393 -25.47 -21.08 -17.50
C PHE A 393 -25.19 -22.26 -18.44
N GLN A 394 -25.37 -23.49 -17.95
CA GLN A 394 -25.20 -24.69 -18.76
C GLN A 394 -26.15 -24.72 -19.96
N ASN A 395 -27.41 -24.29 -19.77
CA ASN A 395 -28.38 -24.20 -20.86
C ASN A 395 -27.97 -23.15 -21.91
N VAL A 396 -27.50 -21.98 -21.46
CA VAL A 396 -27.12 -20.88 -22.38
C VAL A 396 -25.82 -21.18 -23.13
N ILE A 397 -24.84 -21.79 -22.48
CA ILE A 397 -23.48 -21.93 -23.02
C ILE A 397 -23.24 -23.32 -23.64
N GLY A 398 -24.03 -24.33 -23.25
CA GLY A 398 -23.99 -25.68 -23.81
C GLY A 398 -22.96 -26.61 -23.17
N HIS A 399 -22.31 -26.21 -22.06
CA HIS A 399 -21.44 -27.07 -21.26
C HIS A 399 -21.54 -26.73 -19.77
N GLN A 400 -21.11 -27.66 -18.92
CA GLN A 400 -21.16 -27.49 -17.47
C GLN A 400 -20.17 -26.42 -17.01
N VAL A 401 -20.63 -25.55 -16.10
CA VAL A 401 -19.84 -24.47 -15.50
C VAL A 401 -19.91 -24.63 -13.99
N ASP A 402 -18.76 -24.64 -13.30
CA ASP A 402 -18.72 -24.91 -11.85
C ASP A 402 -18.93 -23.64 -11.00
N SER A 403 -18.67 -22.47 -11.59
CA SER A 403 -18.89 -21.16 -10.97
C SER A 403 -19.10 -20.04 -11.99
N THR A 404 -19.79 -18.97 -11.60
CA THR A 404 -19.93 -17.76 -12.44
C THR A 404 -18.56 -17.15 -12.84
N MET A 405 -17.51 -17.38 -12.04
CA MET A 405 -16.16 -16.88 -12.31
C MET A 405 -15.43 -17.68 -13.38
N ALA A 406 -15.88 -18.90 -13.67
CA ALA A 406 -15.32 -19.75 -14.72
C ALA A 406 -15.81 -19.38 -16.13
N LEU A 407 -16.71 -18.40 -16.25
CA LEU A 407 -17.16 -17.88 -17.53
C LEU A 407 -16.04 -17.08 -18.20
N THR A 408 -15.85 -17.26 -19.50
CA THR A 408 -15.04 -16.32 -20.31
C THR A 408 -15.81 -15.02 -20.54
N GLY A 409 -15.11 -13.95 -20.91
CA GLY A 409 -15.73 -12.66 -21.24
C GLY A 409 -16.80 -12.78 -22.34
N GLU A 410 -16.58 -13.64 -23.34
CA GLU A 410 -17.56 -13.90 -24.39
C GLU A 410 -18.77 -14.68 -23.87
N GLN A 411 -18.56 -15.72 -23.08
CA GLN A 411 -19.63 -16.51 -22.48
C GLN A 411 -20.50 -15.65 -21.56
N ALA A 412 -19.89 -14.77 -20.75
CA ALA A 412 -20.60 -13.85 -19.88
C ALA A 412 -21.45 -12.84 -20.67
N SER A 413 -20.96 -12.34 -21.80
CA SER A 413 -21.76 -11.48 -22.69
C SER A 413 -22.96 -12.21 -23.27
N ARG A 414 -22.80 -13.45 -23.74
CA ARG A 414 -23.92 -14.28 -24.23
C ARG A 414 -24.97 -14.54 -23.14
N VAL A 415 -24.53 -14.78 -21.90
CA VAL A 415 -25.42 -14.96 -20.75
C VAL A 415 -26.22 -13.68 -20.46
N LEU A 416 -25.56 -12.52 -20.48
CA LEU A 416 -26.22 -11.22 -20.29
C LEU A 416 -27.27 -10.95 -21.36
N ASP A 417 -26.95 -11.17 -22.63
CA ASP A 417 -27.89 -10.97 -23.75
C ASP A 417 -29.15 -11.82 -23.57
N ARG A 418 -28.99 -13.08 -23.11
CA ARG A 418 -30.11 -13.99 -22.87
C ARG A 418 -30.97 -13.57 -21.68
N LEU A 419 -30.34 -13.11 -20.59
CA LEU A 419 -31.04 -12.61 -19.41
C LEU A 419 -31.85 -11.34 -19.72
N GLU A 420 -31.30 -10.45 -20.54
CA GLU A 420 -32.00 -9.23 -20.99
C GLU A 420 -33.18 -9.51 -21.90
N ALA A 421 -33.09 -10.54 -22.74
CA ALA A 421 -34.23 -11.01 -23.52
C ALA A 421 -35.34 -11.54 -22.61
N ALA A 422 -35.00 -12.40 -21.64
CA ALA A 422 -35.96 -12.98 -20.69
C ALA A 422 -36.65 -11.93 -19.80
N LEU A 423 -35.93 -10.88 -19.39
CA LEU A 423 -36.52 -9.77 -18.63
C LEU A 423 -37.51 -8.98 -19.48
N ARG A 424 -37.19 -8.70 -20.74
CA ARG A 424 -38.10 -8.03 -21.68
C ARG A 424 -39.36 -8.84 -21.95
N ASP A 425 -39.25 -10.16 -22.12
CA ASP A 425 -40.41 -11.03 -22.31
C ASP A 425 -41.33 -11.02 -21.09
N ARG A 426 -40.76 -11.06 -19.88
CA ARG A 426 -41.54 -10.96 -18.63
C ARG A 426 -42.24 -9.62 -18.45
N GLU A 427 -41.61 -8.52 -18.86
CA GLU A 427 -42.25 -7.20 -18.86
C GLU A 427 -43.39 -7.13 -19.88
N ALA A 428 -43.23 -7.73 -21.05
CA ALA A 428 -44.27 -7.81 -22.07
C ALA A 428 -45.47 -8.65 -21.60
N ASP A 429 -45.24 -9.77 -20.90
CA ASP A 429 -46.31 -10.60 -20.36
C ASP A 429 -47.06 -9.89 -19.23
N LYS A 430 -46.36 -9.20 -18.33
CA LYS A 430 -47.00 -8.34 -17.32
C LYS A 430 -47.85 -7.24 -17.95
N ALA A 431 -47.39 -6.66 -19.06
CA ALA A 431 -48.16 -5.64 -19.80
C ALA A 431 -49.42 -6.22 -20.45
N ARG A 432 -49.38 -7.47 -20.93
CA ARG A 432 -50.56 -8.18 -21.46
C ARG A 432 -51.58 -8.50 -20.37
N GLU A 433 -51.12 -8.99 -19.22
CA GLU A 433 -51.97 -9.30 -18.07
C GLU A 433 -52.60 -8.04 -17.46
N GLY A 434 -51.90 -6.91 -17.49
CA GLY A 434 -52.39 -5.63 -16.98
C GLY A 434 -53.53 -4.99 -17.80
N ILE A 435 -53.76 -5.45 -19.04
CA ILE A 435 -54.79 -4.88 -19.93
C ILE A 435 -56.17 -5.55 -19.70
N ASP A 436 -56.25 -6.67 -18.99
CA ASP A 436 -57.47 -7.49 -18.89
C ASP A 436 -58.19 -7.47 -17.51
N THR A 437 -58.08 -6.38 -16.74
CA THR A 437 -58.76 -6.26 -15.43
C THR A 437 -59.98 -5.33 -15.40
N GLY A 438 -60.56 -5.04 -16.56
CA GLY A 438 -61.81 -4.30 -16.71
C GLY A 438 -63.07 -5.18 -16.74
N SER A 439 -63.24 -6.16 -15.86
CA SER A 439 -64.56 -6.78 -15.66
C SER A 439 -64.74 -7.28 -14.22
N GLY A 440 -65.61 -6.58 -13.50
CA GLY A 440 -65.90 -6.85 -12.10
C GLY A 440 -66.68 -8.15 -11.90
N ILE A 441 -66.15 -9.03 -11.06
CA ILE A 441 -66.95 -10.03 -10.34
C ILE A 441 -66.48 -10.02 -8.87
N ALA A 442 -67.45 -9.86 -7.98
CA ALA A 442 -67.28 -9.77 -6.53
C ALA A 442 -66.69 -11.06 -5.92
N PRO A 443 -66.03 -10.97 -4.74
CA PRO A 443 -65.34 -12.10 -4.15
C PRO A 443 -66.31 -13.00 -3.35
N PRO A 444 -66.17 -14.34 -3.40
CA PRO A 444 -66.70 -15.18 -2.35
C PRO A 444 -65.67 -15.37 -1.22
N SER A 445 -66.12 -15.00 -0.03
CA SER A 445 -65.91 -15.65 1.28
C SER A 445 -64.64 -16.47 1.52
N ALA A 446 -63.88 -16.02 2.52
CA ALA A 446 -62.75 -16.69 3.13
C ALA A 446 -63.10 -18.08 3.71
N SER A 447 -62.25 -19.05 3.41
CA SER A 447 -62.12 -20.33 4.12
C SER A 447 -60.71 -20.39 4.73
N ALA A 448 -60.64 -20.78 6.00
CA ALA A 448 -59.43 -20.80 6.82
C ALA A 448 -58.33 -21.72 6.23
N PRO A 449 -57.04 -21.37 6.39
CA PRO A 449 -55.95 -22.24 5.96
C PRO A 449 -55.74 -23.40 6.95
N GLU A 450 -55.62 -24.60 6.40
CA GLU A 450 -55.06 -25.78 7.09
C GLU A 450 -53.60 -25.52 7.49
N PRO A 451 -53.11 -26.13 8.59
CA PRO A 451 -51.75 -25.91 9.06
C PRO A 451 -50.73 -26.52 8.09
N GLU A 452 -49.78 -25.69 7.64
CA GLU A 452 -48.63 -26.12 6.85
C GLU A 452 -47.79 -27.16 7.61
N PRO A 453 -47.25 -28.18 6.92
CA PRO A 453 -46.31 -29.12 7.52
C PRO A 453 -45.04 -28.35 7.91
N THR A 454 -44.64 -28.46 9.17
CA THR A 454 -43.37 -27.94 9.68
C THR A 454 -42.22 -28.39 8.79
N ALA A 455 -41.69 -27.46 8.00
CA ALA A 455 -40.46 -27.63 7.26
C ALA A 455 -39.34 -27.87 8.28
N SER A 456 -38.77 -29.08 8.24
CA SER A 456 -37.54 -29.41 8.93
C SER A 456 -36.50 -28.34 8.62
N ALA A 457 -36.05 -27.61 9.62
CA ALA A 457 -35.04 -26.57 9.46
C ALA A 457 -33.83 -27.17 8.74
N GLU A 458 -33.49 -26.63 7.56
CA GLU A 458 -32.25 -27.00 6.90
C GLU A 458 -31.08 -26.67 7.86
N PRO A 459 -30.13 -27.60 8.05
CA PRO A 459 -28.98 -27.35 8.91
C PRO A 459 -28.20 -26.13 8.40
N ALA A 460 -27.62 -25.36 9.32
CA ALA A 460 -26.87 -24.16 8.97
C ALA A 460 -25.72 -24.51 8.02
N GLU A 461 -25.33 -23.58 7.15
CA GLU A 461 -24.29 -23.81 6.12
C GLU A 461 -22.96 -24.26 6.74
N ALA A 462 -22.64 -23.77 7.94
CA ALA A 462 -21.51 -24.21 8.75
C ALA A 462 -21.58 -25.71 9.12
N ASP A 463 -22.75 -26.22 9.55
CA ASP A 463 -22.93 -27.63 9.90
C ASP A 463 -22.72 -28.53 8.66
N ARG A 464 -23.14 -28.06 7.49
CA ARG A 464 -22.94 -28.76 6.21
C ARG A 464 -21.47 -28.81 5.81
N LEU A 465 -20.75 -27.70 5.97
CA LEU A 465 -19.31 -27.64 5.69
C LEU A 465 -18.51 -28.50 6.66
N GLU A 466 -18.84 -28.47 7.96
CA GLU A 466 -18.21 -29.33 8.95
C GLU A 466 -18.40 -30.82 8.59
N ALA A 467 -19.62 -31.22 8.22
CA ALA A 467 -19.90 -32.60 7.80
C ALA A 467 -19.11 -33.01 6.54
N ASN A 468 -18.96 -32.10 5.57
CA ASN A 468 -18.16 -32.33 4.38
C ASN A 468 -16.66 -32.50 4.70
N ILE A 469 -16.12 -31.66 5.59
CA ILE A 469 -14.73 -31.75 6.07
C ILE A 469 -14.50 -33.11 6.73
N ARG A 470 -15.40 -33.54 7.63
CA ARG A 470 -15.29 -34.85 8.30
C ARG A 470 -15.33 -36.02 7.31
N THR A 471 -16.16 -35.92 6.28
CA THR A 471 -16.29 -36.96 5.24
C THR A 471 -15.03 -37.03 4.36
N GLU A 472 -14.51 -35.89 3.90
CA GLU A 472 -13.30 -35.82 3.09
C GLU A 472 -12.05 -36.26 3.88
N ALA A 473 -11.97 -35.90 5.16
CA ALA A 473 -10.90 -36.32 6.05
C ALA A 473 -10.91 -37.84 6.27
N ALA A 474 -12.08 -38.42 6.52
CA ALA A 474 -12.24 -39.86 6.66
C ALA A 474 -11.85 -40.62 5.38
N ALA A 475 -12.20 -40.08 4.19
CA ALA A 475 -11.78 -40.64 2.91
C ALA A 475 -10.26 -40.67 2.71
N ARG A 476 -9.53 -39.86 3.49
CA ARG A 476 -8.06 -39.75 3.49
C ARG A 476 -7.39 -40.46 4.65
N GLY A 477 -8.16 -41.17 5.48
CA GLY A 477 -7.62 -41.91 6.64
C GLY A 477 -7.25 -41.04 7.83
N LEU A 478 -7.73 -39.80 7.90
CA LEU A 478 -7.61 -38.96 9.10
C LEU A 478 -8.73 -39.34 10.06
N ASP A 479 -8.38 -39.76 11.28
CA ASP A 479 -9.36 -39.89 12.36
C ASP A 479 -9.80 -38.51 12.89
N ALA A 480 -10.76 -38.51 13.82
CA ALA A 480 -11.32 -37.26 14.35
C ALA A 480 -10.29 -36.40 15.08
N ASP A 481 -9.32 -37.02 15.77
CA ASP A 481 -8.30 -36.30 16.54
C ASP A 481 -7.23 -35.71 15.61
N ALA A 482 -6.81 -36.47 14.60
CA ALA A 482 -5.90 -36.01 13.56
C ALA A 482 -6.52 -34.87 12.73
N LEU A 483 -7.82 -34.96 12.44
CA LEU A 483 -8.56 -33.88 11.77
C LEU A 483 -8.58 -32.61 12.62
N GLU A 484 -8.94 -32.70 13.91
CA GLU A 484 -8.99 -31.55 14.80
C GLU A 484 -7.60 -30.90 14.95
N ALA A 485 -6.54 -31.72 15.07
CA ALA A 485 -5.17 -31.25 15.14
C ALA A 485 -4.72 -30.55 13.83
N ALA A 486 -5.03 -31.15 12.67
CA ALA A 486 -4.73 -30.55 11.37
C ALA A 486 -5.50 -29.25 11.15
N PHE A 487 -6.77 -29.21 11.54
CA PHE A 487 -7.61 -28.02 11.46
C PHE A 487 -7.06 -26.89 12.33
N LEU A 488 -6.72 -27.18 13.58
CA LEU A 488 -6.14 -26.23 14.52
C LEU A 488 -4.77 -25.73 14.04
N ALA A 489 -3.93 -26.59 13.47
CA ALA A 489 -2.63 -26.21 12.93
C ALA A 489 -2.73 -25.27 11.71
N VAL A 490 -3.74 -25.48 10.85
CA VAL A 490 -3.94 -24.69 9.63
C VAL A 490 -4.64 -23.36 9.92
N THR A 491 -5.65 -23.37 10.78
CA THR A 491 -6.58 -22.24 10.97
C THR A 491 -6.34 -21.48 12.27
N GLY A 492 -5.77 -22.13 13.29
CA GLY A 492 -5.66 -21.59 14.64
C GLY A 492 -6.96 -21.61 15.44
N ASP A 493 -8.02 -22.27 14.94
CA ASP A 493 -9.31 -22.41 15.62
C ASP A 493 -9.75 -23.88 15.75
N ARG A 494 -10.81 -24.13 16.52
CA ARG A 494 -11.44 -25.46 16.63
C ARG A 494 -12.50 -25.63 15.55
N LEU A 495 -12.61 -26.86 15.04
CA LEU A 495 -13.52 -27.17 13.94
C LEU A 495 -14.99 -26.85 14.28
N ASP A 496 -15.40 -27.09 15.52
CA ASP A 496 -16.74 -26.84 16.06
C ASP A 496 -17.05 -25.36 16.34
N ARG A 497 -16.07 -24.46 16.17
CA ARG A 497 -16.20 -23.02 16.44
C ARG A 497 -15.86 -22.14 15.25
N ALA A 498 -15.30 -22.72 14.20
CA ALA A 498 -14.87 -22.00 13.02
C ALA A 498 -16.06 -21.40 12.26
N ASP A 499 -15.85 -20.22 11.71
CA ASP A 499 -16.84 -19.59 10.83
C ASP A 499 -16.83 -20.23 9.42
N GLU A 500 -17.90 -19.97 8.67
CA GLU A 500 -18.13 -20.53 7.33
C GLU A 500 -16.94 -20.30 6.36
N PRO A 501 -16.32 -19.10 6.27
CA PRO A 501 -15.16 -18.88 5.40
C PRO A 501 -13.93 -19.71 5.78
N THR A 502 -13.72 -19.92 7.09
CA THR A 502 -12.61 -20.73 7.61
C THR A 502 -12.82 -22.20 7.27
N LEU A 503 -14.04 -22.70 7.45
CA LEU A 503 -14.43 -24.07 7.07
C LEU A 503 -14.26 -24.30 5.56
N ASP A 504 -14.74 -23.39 4.71
CA ASP A 504 -14.65 -23.50 3.24
C ASP A 504 -13.19 -23.48 2.76
N THR A 505 -12.36 -22.60 3.33
CA THR A 505 -10.91 -22.52 3.03
C THR A 505 -10.19 -23.81 3.42
N PHE A 506 -10.50 -24.37 4.59
CA PHE A 506 -9.89 -25.62 5.04
C PHE A 506 -10.33 -26.80 4.15
N LEU A 507 -11.63 -26.90 3.83
CA LEU A 507 -12.16 -27.92 2.94
C LEU A 507 -11.46 -27.89 1.57
N ALA A 508 -11.26 -26.71 0.98
CA ALA A 508 -10.55 -26.56 -0.29
C ALA A 508 -9.10 -27.08 -0.21
N ARG A 509 -8.37 -26.79 0.88
CA ARG A 509 -7.00 -27.28 1.09
C ARG A 509 -6.95 -28.79 1.32
N LEU A 510 -7.92 -29.30 2.06
CA LEU A 510 -8.08 -30.73 2.29
C LEU A 510 -8.30 -31.42 0.95
N THR A 511 -9.31 -31.05 0.17
CA THR A 511 -9.59 -31.62 -1.17
C THR A 511 -8.40 -31.50 -2.13
N ALA A 512 -7.62 -30.42 -2.07
CA ALA A 512 -6.44 -30.23 -2.92
C ALA A 512 -5.24 -31.15 -2.58
N GLY A 513 -5.27 -31.94 -1.49
CA GLY A 513 -4.11 -32.77 -1.13
C GLY A 513 -3.04 -32.03 -0.33
N HIS A 514 -3.28 -30.80 0.09
CA HIS A 514 -2.29 -29.98 0.79
C HIS A 514 -2.19 -30.26 2.29
N ILE A 515 -3.01 -31.17 2.80
CA ILE A 515 -2.97 -31.64 4.19
C ILE A 515 -2.57 -33.11 4.13
N ALA A 516 -1.28 -33.35 4.35
CA ALA A 516 -0.73 -34.70 4.38
C ALA A 516 -1.07 -35.35 5.75
N PRO A 517 -1.41 -36.65 5.78
CA PRO A 517 -1.48 -37.41 7.01
C PRO A 517 -0.05 -37.68 7.49
N GLU A 518 0.62 -36.70 8.08
CA GLU A 518 1.96 -36.90 8.64
C GLU A 518 1.90 -37.21 10.14
N ASP A 519 2.47 -38.39 10.44
CA ASP A 519 2.82 -39.07 11.69
C ASP A 519 2.28 -38.52 13.03
N PRO A 520 1.49 -39.31 13.79
CA PRO A 520 1.10 -38.95 15.15
C PRO A 520 2.35 -38.84 16.04
N ALA A 521 2.48 -37.68 16.70
CA ALA A 521 3.45 -37.47 17.77
C ALA A 521 3.09 -38.28 19.04
#